data_AF-G3AFT9-F1
#
_entry.id   AF-G3AFT9-F1
#
_cell.length_a   1.000
_cell.length_b   1.000
_cell.length_c   1.000
_cell.angle_alpha   90.00
_cell.angle_beta   90.00
_cell.angle_gamma   90.00
#
_symmetry.space_group_name_H-M   'P 1'
#
loop_
_entity.id
_entity.type
_entity.pdbx_description
1 polymer ?
#
loop_
_entity_poly.entity_id
_entity_poly.type
_entity_poly.pdbx_seq_one_letter_code
_entity_poly.pdbx_strand_id
1 'polypeptide(L)'
;MSKWQQFQRQFVSNLEKQKSTTDAKRNLILSILKSTTTKREARNYLNKYQSQFDFSGLDFNKSIKTINDEQSLTKRDTQRGLFITRYLNNQNPFVNIYDKEDVKQKKVPLRIAIFQIKYPKVTYQQWKGIAETFKRLLTLGISPIILLDYDHFLTDSFKLNEQYMIEAASKLLTYFGRPEEESELKAIVLRSLFTNRNGKLSIDSLESVLIPMYQGLVPIIQPIAYESQSAMQEFISTDQLLYSLSSALVEKSTSDILTIEKIVMIDPMGGIPSIERNQSSHVFINLCQEYSDILSELYIGHIEPKVRDFHVSNLDSMNTVLSYINDRTGNDETTGIITTPEIMSVNHDELNPIIYNVLTDRPIISSSLPSTNTRTPQLSTTIIKKGVRVDIYDQDNYPDKFTLQNLFRDNLIDKDRLIELMNDSFGKPLDSETYINRINENLATLVIVGDYDGAAIITWEYSQGEKIAYLDKFAIAKKNQGLPGLADIIFKIILSSHPVELIWRSRKVNPVNKWYWERCCGCMSSPESQWKIFYTGEIFDKKIDKRKRSVHGLDISKKLQQYSEICEGIPPSFVSVPRVN
;
A
#
# COMPACT_ATOMS: atom_id res chain seq x y z
N MET A 1 30.91 32.21 -41.50
CA MET A 1 30.91 32.30 -40.02
C MET A 1 29.59 31.87 -39.36
N SER A 2 28.42 31.82 -40.03
CA SER A 2 27.13 31.50 -39.37
C SER A 2 26.91 30.03 -39.01
N LYS A 3 27.39 29.06 -39.81
CA LYS A 3 27.24 27.62 -39.51
C LYS A 3 27.99 27.17 -38.25
N TRP A 4 29.18 27.73 -38.00
CA TRP A 4 29.99 27.40 -36.81
C TRP A 4 29.37 27.93 -35.51
N GLN A 5 28.82 29.15 -35.53
CA GLN A 5 28.09 29.71 -34.38
C GLN A 5 26.79 28.96 -34.10
N GLN A 6 26.09 28.50 -35.14
CA GLN A 6 24.88 27.70 -35.00
C GLN A 6 25.20 26.30 -34.45
N PHE A 7 26.29 25.69 -34.90
CA PHE A 7 26.78 24.41 -34.38
C PHE A 7 27.24 24.53 -32.93
N GLN A 8 27.93 25.63 -32.57
CA GLN A 8 28.37 25.88 -31.20
C GLN A 8 27.19 26.15 -30.26
N ARG A 9 26.15 26.86 -30.71
CA ARG A 9 24.88 27.02 -29.95
C ARG A 9 24.15 25.69 -29.79
N GLN A 10 24.05 24.89 -30.84
CA GLN A 10 23.46 23.55 -30.77
C GLN A 10 24.26 22.63 -29.84
N PHE A 11 25.59 22.71 -29.87
CA PHE A 11 26.47 21.92 -29.03
C PHE A 11 26.37 22.31 -27.54
N VAL A 12 26.36 23.61 -27.23
CA VAL A 12 26.15 24.12 -25.86
C VAL A 12 24.74 23.74 -25.36
N SER A 13 23.71 23.92 -26.19
CA SER A 13 22.34 23.51 -25.84
C SER A 13 22.23 21.99 -25.62
N ASN A 14 22.92 21.18 -26.42
CA ASN A 14 22.95 19.73 -26.25
C ASN A 14 23.73 19.32 -24.98
N LEU A 15 24.80 20.01 -24.63
CA LEU A 15 25.55 19.82 -23.38
C LEU A 15 24.71 20.20 -22.16
N GLU A 16 24.01 21.32 -22.20
CA GLU A 16 23.09 21.75 -21.13
C GLU A 16 21.94 20.76 -20.95
N LYS A 17 21.36 20.27 -22.05
CA LYS A 17 20.35 19.20 -22.01
C LYS A 17 20.91 17.89 -21.45
N GLN A 18 22.12 17.48 -21.84
CA GLN A 18 22.76 16.28 -21.28
C GLN A 18 23.07 16.42 -19.78
N LYS A 19 23.52 17.61 -19.35
CA LYS A 19 23.77 17.89 -17.94
C LYS A 19 22.48 17.87 -17.13
N SER A 20 21.44 18.56 -17.60
CA SER A 20 20.11 18.59 -16.98
C SER A 20 19.49 17.19 -16.86
N THR A 21 19.55 16.37 -17.92
CA THR A 21 19.05 14.99 -17.88
C THR A 21 19.86 14.10 -16.93
N THR A 22 21.18 14.24 -16.88
CA THR A 22 22.03 13.48 -15.94
C THR A 22 21.73 13.87 -14.49
N ASP A 23 21.57 15.16 -14.22
CA ASP A 23 21.25 15.67 -12.89
C ASP A 23 19.83 15.25 -12.46
N ALA A 24 18.85 15.25 -13.36
CA ALA A 24 17.51 14.73 -13.11
C ALA A 24 17.53 13.23 -12.73
N LYS A 25 18.32 12.40 -13.46
CA LYS A 25 18.49 10.98 -13.15
C LYS A 25 19.14 10.75 -11.78
N ARG A 26 20.18 11.52 -11.44
CA ARG A 26 20.82 11.47 -10.11
C ARG A 26 19.85 11.91 -9.02
N ASN A 27 19.11 12.99 -9.23
CA ASN A 27 18.13 13.50 -8.27
C ASN A 27 17.00 12.49 -8.04
N LEU A 28 16.54 11.78 -9.07
CA LEU A 28 15.58 10.68 -8.94
C LEU A 28 16.13 9.56 -8.04
N ILE A 29 17.35 9.08 -8.30
CA ILE A 29 17.98 8.02 -7.49
C ILE A 29 18.18 8.48 -6.05
N LEU A 30 18.67 9.72 -5.86
CA LEU A 30 18.84 10.31 -4.54
C LEU A 30 17.52 10.47 -3.81
N SER A 31 16.45 10.89 -4.51
CA SER A 31 15.10 10.97 -3.95
C SER A 31 14.65 9.58 -3.50
N ILE A 32 14.71 8.55 -4.35
CA ILE A 32 14.34 7.18 -3.97
C ILE A 32 15.14 6.71 -2.75
N LEU A 33 16.46 6.89 -2.74
CA LEU A 33 17.33 6.47 -1.65
C LEU A 33 17.06 7.22 -0.33
N LYS A 34 16.74 8.51 -0.39
CA LYS A 34 16.38 9.33 0.78
C LYS A 34 14.99 9.00 1.31
N SER A 35 14.09 8.56 0.44
CA SER A 35 12.69 8.34 0.76
C SER A 35 12.41 6.97 1.36
N THR A 36 13.22 5.97 1.03
CA THR A 36 13.06 4.61 1.53
C THR A 36 13.84 4.41 2.82
N THR A 37 13.23 3.76 3.80
CA THR A 37 13.88 3.51 5.09
C THR A 37 15.05 2.53 4.99
N THR A 38 15.02 1.62 4.01
CA THR A 38 16.07 0.61 3.81
C THR A 38 16.59 0.56 2.38
N LYS A 39 17.89 0.22 2.24
CA LYS A 39 18.50 -0.06 0.94
C LYS A 39 17.81 -1.20 0.17
N ARG A 40 17.14 -2.12 0.88
CA ARG A 40 16.37 -3.22 0.28
C ARG A 40 15.11 -2.69 -0.40
N GLU A 41 14.39 -1.76 0.23
CA GLU A 41 13.19 -1.13 -0.35
C GLU A 41 13.53 -0.34 -1.62
N ALA A 42 14.56 0.51 -1.59
CA ALA A 42 15.01 1.23 -2.78
C ALA A 42 15.37 0.29 -3.93
N ARG A 43 16.12 -0.79 -3.65
CA ARG A 43 16.48 -1.80 -4.65
C ARG A 43 15.25 -2.52 -5.21
N ASN A 44 14.32 -2.90 -4.34
CA ASN A 44 13.08 -3.56 -4.77
C ASN A 44 12.28 -2.65 -5.72
N TYR A 45 12.13 -1.36 -5.38
CA TYR A 45 11.44 -0.39 -6.22
C TYR A 45 12.13 -0.20 -7.58
N LEU A 46 13.44 0.05 -7.57
CA LEU A 46 14.22 0.24 -8.79
C LEU A 46 14.22 -0.99 -9.70
N ASN A 47 14.30 -2.19 -9.11
CA ASN A 47 14.25 -3.45 -9.87
C ASN A 47 12.84 -3.70 -10.44
N LYS A 48 11.78 -3.46 -9.64
CA LYS A 48 10.38 -3.66 -10.10
C LYS A 48 10.03 -2.71 -11.25
N TYR A 49 10.52 -1.47 -11.20
CA TYR A 49 10.15 -0.41 -12.15
C TYR A 49 11.30 0.05 -13.05
N GLN A 50 12.29 -0.80 -13.30
CA GLN A 50 13.46 -0.43 -14.11
C GLN A 50 13.09 0.11 -15.50
N SER A 51 12.07 -0.47 -16.15
CA SER A 51 11.61 -0.04 -17.49
C SER A 51 10.87 1.30 -17.49
N GLN A 52 10.46 1.80 -16.32
CA GLN A 52 9.83 3.12 -16.16
C GLN A 52 10.84 4.27 -16.24
N PHE A 53 12.13 3.98 -16.05
CA PHE A 53 13.18 4.98 -15.95
C PHE A 53 14.28 4.72 -16.99
N ASP A 54 14.80 5.80 -17.58
CA ASP A 54 15.98 5.69 -18.43
C ASP A 54 17.26 5.97 -17.61
N PHE A 55 17.96 4.91 -17.18
CA PHE A 55 19.26 5.03 -16.52
C PHE A 55 20.46 5.02 -17.48
N SER A 56 20.24 5.02 -18.80
CA SER A 56 21.36 5.04 -19.76
C SER A 56 22.24 6.29 -19.57
N GLY A 57 23.56 6.10 -19.59
CA GLY A 57 24.56 7.19 -19.44
C GLY A 57 25.03 7.49 -18.01
N LEU A 58 24.60 6.75 -16.99
CA LEU A 58 25.12 6.88 -15.61
C LEU A 58 26.43 6.09 -15.36
N ASP A 59 26.83 5.22 -16.30
CA ASP A 59 28.11 4.52 -16.27
C ASP A 59 29.25 5.44 -16.69
N PHE A 60 30.02 5.94 -15.73
CA PHE A 60 31.23 6.73 -16.00
C PHE A 60 32.34 5.95 -16.75
N ASN A 61 32.21 4.61 -16.86
CA ASN A 61 33.23 3.72 -17.42
C ASN A 61 32.92 3.15 -18.82
N LYS A 62 31.83 3.56 -19.49
CA LYS A 62 31.56 3.16 -20.89
C LYS A 62 31.50 4.39 -21.79
N SER A 63 32.68 4.82 -22.23
CA SER A 63 32.90 5.86 -23.25
C SER A 63 32.65 5.36 -24.69
N ILE A 64 31.64 4.52 -24.91
CA ILE A 64 31.22 4.14 -26.27
C ILE A 64 29.69 4.07 -26.29
N LYS A 65 29.07 5.16 -26.76
CA LYS A 65 27.68 5.12 -27.25
C LYS A 65 27.67 4.29 -28.54
N THR A 66 27.16 3.08 -28.50
CA THR A 66 26.57 2.50 -29.71
C THR A 66 25.26 3.22 -29.97
N ILE A 67 25.13 3.81 -31.16
CA ILE A 67 23.96 4.56 -31.67
C ILE A 67 22.63 3.77 -31.59
N ASN A 68 22.70 2.47 -31.31
CA ASN A 68 21.55 1.56 -31.26
C ASN A 68 20.68 1.65 -29.99
N ASP A 69 21.14 2.23 -28.88
CA ASP A 69 20.36 2.27 -27.63
C ASP A 69 19.18 3.26 -27.66
N GLU A 70 19.27 4.35 -28.43
CA GLU A 70 18.21 5.36 -28.58
C GLU A 70 16.99 4.84 -29.37
N GLN A 71 17.13 3.70 -30.06
CA GLN A 71 16.04 3.05 -30.81
C GLN A 71 15.42 1.84 -30.09
N SER A 72 15.88 1.51 -28.88
CA SER A 72 15.35 0.35 -28.15
C SER A 72 13.96 0.65 -27.57
N LEU A 73 12.94 -0.11 -27.98
CA LEU A 73 11.55 0.02 -27.50
C LEU A 73 11.35 -0.60 -26.10
N THR A 74 12.39 -0.67 -25.29
CA THR A 74 12.37 -1.29 -23.96
C THR A 74 12.02 -0.31 -22.84
N LYS A 75 11.96 0.99 -23.14
CA LYS A 75 11.82 2.08 -22.17
C LYS A 75 10.51 2.83 -22.32
N ARG A 76 9.98 3.31 -21.19
CA ARG A 76 8.76 4.14 -21.12
C ARG A 76 8.73 5.24 -22.17
N ASP A 77 9.66 6.18 -22.14
CA ASP A 77 9.59 7.40 -22.95
C ASP A 77 9.64 7.10 -24.46
N THR A 78 10.40 6.09 -24.88
CA THR A 78 10.41 5.61 -26.28
C THR A 78 9.07 5.01 -26.71
N GLN A 79 8.45 4.19 -25.85
CA GLN A 79 7.12 3.62 -26.12
C GLN A 79 6.04 4.70 -26.10
N ARG A 80 6.14 5.73 -25.23
CA ARG A 80 5.22 6.88 -25.22
C ARG A 80 5.26 7.65 -26.54
N GLY A 81 6.46 7.94 -27.04
CA GLY A 81 6.64 8.61 -28.33
C GLY A 81 5.98 7.83 -29.47
N LEU A 82 6.26 6.52 -29.55
CA LEU A 82 5.64 5.63 -30.55
C LEU A 82 4.11 5.61 -30.45
N PHE A 83 3.58 5.54 -29.22
CA PHE A 83 2.16 5.55 -28.96
C PHE A 83 1.48 6.81 -29.52
N ILE A 84 2.05 7.99 -29.22
CA ILE A 84 1.55 9.27 -29.72
C ILE A 84 1.62 9.33 -31.25
N THR A 85 2.74 8.92 -31.84
CA THR A 85 2.90 8.92 -33.30
C THR A 85 1.88 8.02 -33.99
N ARG A 86 1.60 6.82 -33.45
CA ARG A 86 0.58 5.93 -34.00
C ARG A 86 -0.81 6.57 -33.94
N TYR A 87 -1.17 7.15 -32.80
CA TYR A 87 -2.44 7.84 -32.63
C TYR A 87 -2.60 9.01 -33.63
N LEU A 88 -1.58 9.85 -33.77
CA LEU A 88 -1.58 10.96 -34.74
C LEU A 88 -1.70 10.49 -36.20
N ASN A 89 -1.23 9.27 -36.50
CA ASN A 89 -1.35 8.66 -37.82
C ASN A 89 -2.65 7.85 -38.02
N ASN A 90 -3.65 7.99 -37.14
CA ASN A 90 -4.89 7.21 -37.14
C ASN A 90 -4.66 5.69 -37.12
N GLN A 91 -3.54 5.25 -36.55
CA GLN A 91 -3.25 3.84 -36.29
C GLN A 91 -3.65 3.49 -34.87
N ASN A 92 -4.05 2.23 -34.65
CA ASN A 92 -4.31 1.76 -33.29
C ASN A 92 -3.01 1.81 -32.46
N PRO A 93 -2.93 2.67 -31.42
CA PRO A 93 -1.69 2.86 -30.68
C PRO A 93 -1.39 1.69 -29.73
N PHE A 94 -2.38 0.83 -29.47
CA PHE A 94 -2.31 -0.32 -28.57
C PHE A 94 -1.85 -1.63 -29.24
N VAL A 95 -1.47 -1.60 -30.51
CA VAL A 95 -0.95 -2.78 -31.23
C VAL A 95 0.35 -3.28 -30.59
N ASN A 96 0.57 -4.60 -30.65
CA ASN A 96 1.81 -5.23 -30.18
C ASN A 96 3.05 -4.51 -30.75
N ILE A 97 4.06 -4.41 -29.91
CA ILE A 97 5.35 -3.81 -30.27
C ILE A 97 6.31 -4.97 -30.50
N TYR A 98 7.05 -4.93 -31.60
CA TYR A 98 8.08 -5.92 -31.95
C TYR A 98 9.41 -5.21 -32.09
N ASP A 99 10.50 -5.90 -31.79
CA ASP A 99 11.85 -5.40 -32.07
C ASP A 99 12.28 -5.71 -33.52
N LYS A 100 13.56 -5.43 -33.81
CA LYS A 100 14.16 -5.65 -35.14
C LYS A 100 14.28 -7.14 -35.50
N GLU A 101 14.09 -8.05 -34.54
CA GLU A 101 14.17 -9.50 -34.71
C GLU A 101 12.77 -10.15 -34.67
N ASP A 102 11.71 -9.35 -34.83
CA ASP A 102 10.30 -9.77 -34.76
C ASP A 102 9.89 -10.43 -33.43
N VAL A 103 10.62 -10.16 -32.35
CA VAL A 103 10.27 -10.63 -31.01
C VAL A 103 9.32 -9.65 -30.35
N LYS A 104 8.21 -10.16 -29.79
CA LYS A 104 7.19 -9.35 -29.10
C LYS A 104 7.81 -8.69 -27.85
N GLN A 105 7.90 -7.37 -27.88
CA GLN A 105 8.40 -6.57 -26.77
C GLN A 105 7.35 -6.39 -25.68
N LYS A 106 7.80 -6.41 -24.42
CA LYS A 106 6.92 -6.18 -23.27
C LYS A 106 6.54 -4.69 -23.22
N LYS A 107 5.23 -4.41 -23.18
CA LYS A 107 4.73 -3.05 -23.00
C LYS A 107 5.12 -2.54 -21.61
N VAL A 108 5.49 -1.26 -21.53
CA VAL A 108 5.73 -0.57 -20.26
C VAL A 108 4.41 0.04 -19.83
N PRO A 109 3.75 -0.49 -18.78
CA PRO A 109 2.42 -0.04 -18.43
C PRO A 109 2.45 1.39 -17.89
N LEU A 110 1.41 2.17 -18.21
CA LEU A 110 1.15 3.45 -17.59
C LEU A 110 0.66 3.21 -16.15
N ARG A 111 1.47 3.61 -15.18
CA ARG A 111 1.15 3.48 -13.75
C ARG A 111 0.28 4.66 -13.32
N ILE A 112 -1.00 4.42 -13.05
CA ILE A 112 -2.00 5.45 -12.78
C ILE A 112 -2.23 5.59 -11.28
N ALA A 113 -2.37 6.83 -10.81
CA ALA A 113 -2.89 7.13 -9.49
C ALA A 113 -4.07 8.10 -9.61
N ILE A 114 -5.23 7.74 -9.08
CA ILE A 114 -6.45 8.55 -9.15
C ILE A 114 -6.59 9.33 -7.85
N PHE A 115 -6.76 10.65 -7.94
CA PHE A 115 -6.87 11.56 -6.81
C PHE A 115 -8.25 12.20 -6.80
N GLN A 116 -9.09 11.83 -5.85
CA GLN A 116 -10.34 12.54 -5.57
C GLN A 116 -10.05 13.60 -4.52
N ILE A 117 -10.35 14.87 -4.83
CA ILE A 117 -10.03 15.97 -3.91
C ILE A 117 -11.28 16.73 -3.49
N LYS A 118 -11.60 16.67 -2.20
CA LYS A 118 -12.76 17.36 -1.60
C LYS A 118 -12.39 18.76 -1.14
N TYR A 119 -13.09 19.79 -1.62
CA TYR A 119 -12.68 21.22 -1.49
C TYR A 119 -13.60 22.14 -0.66
N PRO A 120 -13.58 22.08 0.67
CA PRO A 120 -14.15 23.18 1.45
C PRO A 120 -13.13 24.32 1.69
N LYS A 121 -11.87 24.02 2.08
CA LYS A 121 -10.85 25.03 2.46
C LYS A 121 -9.40 24.51 2.31
N VAL A 122 -8.74 24.78 1.18
CA VAL A 122 -7.30 24.50 0.99
C VAL A 122 -6.55 25.81 0.73
N THR A 123 -5.52 26.07 1.52
CA THR A 123 -4.72 27.30 1.45
C THR A 123 -3.77 27.30 0.25
N TYR A 124 -3.34 28.49 -0.18
CA TYR A 124 -2.34 28.64 -1.25
C TYR A 124 -1.04 27.85 -0.99
N GLN A 125 -0.58 27.85 0.27
CA GLN A 125 0.65 27.14 0.64
C GLN A 125 0.49 25.63 0.56
N GLN A 126 -0.65 25.09 0.99
CA GLN A 126 -0.96 23.66 0.85
C GLN A 126 -1.03 23.27 -0.62
N TRP A 127 -1.64 24.10 -1.46
CA TRP A 127 -1.69 23.87 -2.91
C TRP A 127 -0.32 23.80 -3.56
N LYS A 128 0.60 24.69 -3.17
CA LYS A 128 1.99 24.63 -3.63
C LYS A 128 2.69 23.32 -3.24
N GLY A 129 2.45 22.83 -2.02
CA GLY A 129 2.96 21.53 -1.56
C GLY A 129 2.32 20.34 -2.28
N ILE A 130 1.02 20.40 -2.55
CA ILE A 130 0.29 19.39 -3.33
C ILE A 130 0.85 19.33 -4.77
N ALA A 131 1.08 20.48 -5.40
CA ALA A 131 1.68 20.56 -6.73
C ALA A 131 3.08 19.92 -6.76
N GLU A 132 3.90 20.20 -5.75
CA GLU A 132 5.22 19.57 -5.61
C GLU A 132 5.13 18.05 -5.43
N THR A 133 4.16 17.57 -4.66
CA THR A 133 3.89 16.14 -4.52
C THR A 133 3.51 15.49 -5.85
N PHE A 134 2.67 16.12 -6.67
CA PHE A 134 2.36 15.63 -8.02
C PHE A 134 3.59 15.60 -8.94
N LYS A 135 4.47 16.61 -8.89
CA LYS A 135 5.73 16.60 -9.64
C LYS A 135 6.63 15.44 -9.23
N ARG A 136 6.70 15.13 -7.93
CA ARG A 136 7.45 13.99 -7.40
C ARG A 136 6.86 12.67 -7.87
N LEU A 137 5.53 12.51 -7.87
CA LEU A 137 4.85 11.33 -8.41
C LEU A 137 5.21 11.08 -9.88
N LEU A 138 5.14 12.11 -10.72
CA LEU A 138 5.56 12.03 -12.13
C LEU A 138 7.02 11.60 -12.27
N THR A 139 7.89 12.16 -11.43
CA THR A 139 9.32 11.82 -11.38
C THR A 139 9.53 10.36 -10.98
N LEU A 140 8.72 9.84 -10.05
CA LEU A 140 8.70 8.44 -9.63
C LEU A 140 7.98 7.50 -10.62
N GLY A 141 7.52 8.01 -11.76
CA GLY A 141 6.88 7.22 -12.81
C GLY A 141 5.41 6.91 -12.58
N ILE A 142 4.76 7.58 -11.62
CA ILE A 142 3.31 7.55 -11.41
C ILE A 142 2.66 8.69 -12.19
N SER A 143 1.59 8.38 -12.92
CA SER A 143 0.82 9.33 -13.72
C SER A 143 -0.50 9.65 -12.99
N PRO A 144 -0.62 10.83 -12.36
CA PRO A 144 -1.81 11.20 -11.61
C PRO A 144 -2.97 11.59 -12.52
N ILE A 145 -4.20 11.28 -12.08
CA ILE A 145 -5.47 11.81 -12.60
C ILE A 145 -6.18 12.49 -11.43
N ILE A 146 -6.68 13.69 -11.61
CA ILE A 146 -7.35 14.46 -10.55
C ILE A 146 -8.85 14.51 -10.86
N LEU A 147 -9.68 14.13 -9.90
CA LEU A 147 -11.14 14.25 -9.92
C LEU A 147 -11.54 15.44 -9.05
N LEU A 148 -12.31 16.36 -9.64
CA LEU A 148 -12.87 17.48 -8.87
C LEU A 148 -14.13 17.04 -8.14
N ASP A 149 -14.23 17.46 -6.88
CA ASP A 149 -15.40 17.29 -6.05
C ASP A 149 -16.21 18.59 -5.95
N TYR A 150 -17.52 18.43 -5.85
CA TYR A 150 -18.51 19.50 -5.67
C TYR A 150 -19.61 19.11 -4.67
N ASP A 151 -19.51 17.95 -4.01
CA ASP A 151 -20.59 17.37 -3.21
C ASP A 151 -20.97 18.25 -2.00
N HIS A 152 -20.06 19.11 -1.54
CA HIS A 152 -20.31 20.09 -0.48
C HIS A 152 -21.06 21.36 -0.94
N PHE A 153 -21.20 21.58 -2.25
CA PHE A 153 -21.80 22.75 -2.88
C PHE A 153 -22.95 22.34 -3.84
N LEU A 154 -23.72 21.30 -3.48
CA LEU A 154 -24.86 20.87 -4.29
C LEU A 154 -25.95 21.95 -4.34
N THR A 155 -26.15 22.54 -5.52
CA THR A 155 -27.30 23.42 -5.80
C THR A 155 -28.16 22.83 -6.92
N ASP A 156 -29.46 23.16 -6.93
CA ASP A 156 -30.39 22.72 -7.99
C ASP A 156 -30.09 23.37 -9.36
N SER A 157 -29.19 24.35 -9.41
CA SER A 157 -28.84 25.10 -10.62
C SER A 157 -27.56 24.56 -11.26
N PHE A 158 -27.70 23.90 -12.40
CA PHE A 158 -26.57 23.45 -13.21
C PHE A 158 -25.57 24.58 -13.47
N LYS A 159 -26.05 25.78 -13.80
CA LYS A 159 -25.20 26.95 -14.11
C LYS A 159 -24.33 27.37 -12.93
N LEU A 160 -24.85 27.32 -11.70
CA LEU A 160 -24.08 27.68 -10.51
C LEU A 160 -23.01 26.61 -10.20
N ASN A 161 -23.39 25.34 -10.30
CA ASN A 161 -22.45 24.23 -10.11
C ASN A 161 -21.33 24.27 -11.19
N GLU A 162 -21.68 24.55 -12.44
CA GLU A 162 -20.74 24.72 -13.55
C GLU A 162 -19.79 25.89 -13.30
N GLN A 163 -20.31 27.05 -12.90
CA GLN A 163 -19.49 28.21 -12.59
C GLN A 163 -18.48 27.90 -11.47
N TYR A 164 -18.93 27.23 -10.40
CA TYR A 164 -18.07 26.78 -9.31
C TYR A 164 -16.97 25.81 -9.81
N MET A 165 -17.30 24.84 -10.67
CA MET A 165 -16.32 23.92 -11.27
C MET A 165 -15.30 24.59 -12.16
N ILE A 166 -15.71 25.56 -12.99
CA ILE A 166 -14.80 26.33 -13.85
C ILE A 166 -13.84 27.13 -12.98
N GLU A 167 -14.33 27.76 -11.91
CA GLU A 167 -13.50 28.52 -10.98
C GLU A 167 -12.51 27.60 -10.23
N ALA A 168 -12.98 26.45 -9.73
CA ALA A 168 -12.14 25.47 -9.05
C ALA A 168 -11.02 24.95 -9.96
N ALA A 169 -11.35 24.57 -11.20
CA ALA A 169 -10.37 24.11 -12.18
C ALA A 169 -9.36 25.21 -12.55
N SER A 170 -9.82 26.46 -12.70
CA SER A 170 -8.95 27.60 -13.02
C SER A 170 -7.99 27.93 -11.87
N LYS A 171 -8.46 27.87 -10.62
CA LYS A 171 -7.62 28.01 -9.42
C LYS A 171 -6.54 26.93 -9.37
N LEU A 172 -6.94 25.68 -9.60
CA LEU A 172 -6.04 24.54 -9.69
C LEU A 172 -4.91 24.73 -10.70
N LEU A 173 -5.28 25.09 -11.94
CA LEU A 173 -4.30 25.38 -13.00
C LEU A 173 -3.35 26.51 -12.57
N THR A 174 -3.89 27.57 -11.97
CA THR A 174 -3.09 28.70 -11.49
C THR A 174 -2.08 28.27 -10.41
N TYR A 175 -2.47 27.37 -9.51
CA TYR A 175 -1.59 26.87 -8.44
C TYR A 175 -0.55 25.85 -8.91
N PHE A 176 -0.85 25.12 -9.99
CA PHE A 176 0.09 24.16 -10.59
C PHE A 176 1.18 24.84 -11.44
N GLY A 177 0.93 26.09 -11.85
CA GLY A 177 1.86 26.94 -12.58
C GLY A 177 1.34 27.34 -13.96
N ARG A 178 2.10 28.17 -14.66
CA ARG A 178 1.87 28.50 -16.07
C ARG A 178 2.57 27.46 -16.97
N PRO A 179 1.98 27.06 -18.11
CA PRO A 179 2.56 26.03 -18.99
C PRO A 179 3.94 26.34 -19.58
N GLU A 180 4.41 27.57 -19.42
CA GLU A 180 5.56 28.19 -20.09
C GLU A 180 6.89 27.99 -19.32
N GLU A 181 6.85 27.62 -18.03
CA GLU A 181 8.04 27.31 -17.24
C GLU A 181 8.34 25.79 -17.26
N GLU A 182 9.55 25.39 -17.68
CA GLU A 182 9.95 23.97 -17.79
C GLU A 182 9.89 23.20 -16.46
N SER A 183 9.85 23.90 -15.32
CA SER A 183 9.81 23.33 -13.97
C SER A 183 8.39 23.15 -13.41
N GLU A 184 7.34 23.56 -14.13
CA GLU A 184 5.97 23.60 -13.62
C GLU A 184 5.10 22.40 -14.01
N LEU A 185 4.07 22.12 -13.19
CA LEU A 185 3.23 20.95 -13.36
C LEU A 185 2.23 21.22 -14.50
N LYS A 186 2.33 20.44 -15.58
CA LYS A 186 1.44 20.61 -16.73
C LYS A 186 0.16 19.80 -16.52
N ALA A 187 -0.98 20.47 -16.56
CA ALA A 187 -2.29 19.86 -16.37
C ALA A 187 -3.27 20.28 -17.47
N ILE A 188 -4.29 19.46 -17.71
CA ILE A 188 -5.35 19.72 -18.69
C ILE A 188 -6.72 19.44 -18.06
N VAL A 189 -7.69 20.33 -18.29
CA VAL A 189 -9.06 20.13 -17.82
C VAL A 189 -9.84 19.36 -18.87
N LEU A 190 -10.46 18.26 -18.44
CA LEU A 190 -11.31 17.40 -19.26
C LEU A 190 -12.75 17.48 -18.76
N ARG A 191 -13.67 17.80 -19.68
CA ARG A 191 -15.10 17.98 -19.41
C ARG A 191 -15.93 17.00 -20.25
N SER A 192 -17.08 16.56 -19.73
CA SER A 192 -18.00 15.65 -20.41
C SER A 192 -17.33 14.39 -20.95
N LEU A 193 -16.47 13.76 -20.13
CA LEU A 193 -15.83 12.49 -20.49
C LEU A 193 -16.79 11.30 -20.44
N PHE A 194 -17.86 11.42 -19.65
CA PHE A 194 -18.79 10.34 -19.38
C PHE A 194 -20.10 10.58 -20.13
N THR A 195 -20.63 9.49 -20.67
CA THR A 195 -21.96 9.43 -21.24
C THR A 195 -22.80 8.49 -20.38
N ASN A 196 -23.90 9.03 -19.85
CA ASN A 196 -24.92 8.26 -19.15
C ASN A 196 -25.91 7.68 -20.17
N ARG A 197 -26.02 6.35 -20.18
CA ARG A 197 -26.95 5.60 -21.01
C ARG A 197 -27.82 4.75 -20.10
N ASN A 198 -29.05 5.20 -19.85
CA ASN A 198 -30.03 4.51 -19.01
C ASN A 198 -29.52 4.23 -17.58
N GLY A 199 -28.84 5.21 -16.97
CA GLY A 199 -28.28 5.08 -15.62
C GLY A 199 -26.91 4.39 -15.56
N LYS A 200 -26.34 3.96 -16.69
CA LYS A 200 -24.97 3.43 -16.77
C LYS A 200 -24.04 4.47 -17.36
N LEU A 201 -23.09 4.94 -16.55
CA LEU A 201 -22.00 5.82 -16.99
C LEU A 201 -20.94 5.02 -17.75
N SER A 202 -20.47 5.58 -18.87
CA SER A 202 -19.41 4.99 -19.68
C SER A 202 -18.53 6.07 -20.30
N ILE A 203 -17.25 5.78 -20.49
CA ILE A 203 -16.33 6.66 -21.23
C ILE A 203 -16.33 6.23 -22.68
N ASP A 204 -16.74 7.10 -23.60
CA ASP A 204 -16.77 6.79 -25.04
C ASP A 204 -15.35 6.67 -25.60
N SER A 205 -14.49 7.67 -25.35
CA SER A 205 -13.10 7.73 -25.81
C SER A 205 -12.13 7.77 -24.62
N LEU A 206 -11.45 6.65 -24.34
CA LEU A 206 -10.47 6.57 -23.25
C LEU A 206 -9.17 7.29 -23.64
N GLU A 207 -8.91 7.40 -24.94
CA GLU A 207 -7.81 8.12 -25.55
C GLU A 207 -7.78 9.59 -25.12
N SER A 208 -8.95 10.21 -24.91
CA SER A 208 -9.06 11.58 -24.39
C SER A 208 -8.41 11.76 -23.01
N VAL A 209 -8.32 10.69 -22.22
CA VAL A 209 -7.62 10.67 -20.91
C VAL A 209 -6.18 10.20 -21.08
N LEU A 210 -5.97 9.11 -21.83
CA LEU A 210 -4.65 8.47 -21.93
C LEU A 210 -3.65 9.29 -22.73
N ILE A 211 -4.06 9.94 -23.82
CA ILE A 211 -3.15 10.72 -24.68
C ILE A 211 -2.48 11.86 -23.91
N PRO A 212 -3.21 12.72 -23.15
CA PRO A 212 -2.59 13.69 -22.27
C PRO A 212 -1.59 13.07 -21.28
N MET A 213 -1.91 11.92 -20.69
CA MET A 213 -1.01 11.25 -19.75
C MET A 213 0.27 10.74 -20.43
N TYR A 214 0.16 10.21 -21.65
CA TYR A 214 1.32 9.83 -22.46
C TYR A 214 2.18 11.04 -22.86
N GLN A 215 1.60 12.24 -22.95
CA GLN A 215 2.31 13.50 -23.14
C GLN A 215 2.90 14.07 -21.84
N GLY A 216 2.65 13.43 -20.69
CA GLY A 216 3.11 13.90 -19.38
C GLY A 216 2.25 15.02 -18.77
N LEU A 217 1.03 15.23 -19.28
CA LEU A 217 0.03 16.12 -18.70
C LEU A 217 -0.76 15.39 -17.62
N VAL A 218 -1.14 16.11 -16.56
CA VAL A 218 -2.05 15.64 -15.50
C VAL A 218 -3.50 15.97 -15.88
N PRO A 219 -4.36 14.97 -16.14
CA PRO A 219 -5.77 15.22 -16.41
C PRO A 219 -6.52 15.65 -15.16
N ILE A 220 -7.31 16.72 -15.26
CA ILE A 220 -8.24 17.21 -14.25
C ILE A 220 -9.65 16.99 -14.79
N ILE A 221 -10.39 16.06 -14.19
CA ILE A 221 -11.71 15.61 -14.66
C ILE A 221 -12.80 16.28 -13.82
N GLN A 222 -13.76 16.87 -14.52
CA GLN A 222 -14.97 17.44 -13.91
C GLN A 222 -16.08 16.38 -13.76
N PRO A 223 -16.90 16.44 -12.71
CA PRO A 223 -18.02 15.53 -12.45
C PRO A 223 -19.24 15.86 -13.34
N ILE A 224 -19.02 15.98 -14.65
CA ILE A 224 -20.05 16.29 -15.64
C ILE A 224 -20.17 15.13 -16.62
N ALA A 225 -21.38 14.59 -16.75
CA ALA A 225 -21.74 13.57 -17.72
C ALA A 225 -22.73 14.11 -18.75
N TYR A 226 -22.77 13.49 -19.93
CA TYR A 226 -23.78 13.72 -20.95
C TYR A 226 -24.87 12.65 -20.85
N GLU A 227 -26.12 13.04 -20.60
CA GLU A 227 -27.25 12.12 -20.58
C GLU A 227 -27.80 11.93 -21.99
N SER A 228 -27.67 10.71 -22.51
CA SER A 228 -28.01 10.38 -23.89
C SER A 228 -29.50 10.49 -24.21
N GLN A 229 -30.40 10.28 -23.25
CA GLN A 229 -31.84 10.37 -23.48
C GLN A 229 -32.34 11.82 -23.56
N SER A 230 -31.87 12.67 -22.66
CA SER A 230 -32.28 14.07 -22.58
C SER A 230 -31.43 14.99 -23.48
N ALA A 231 -30.30 14.48 -23.97
CA ALA A 231 -29.27 15.23 -24.69
C ALA A 231 -28.72 16.44 -23.89
N MET A 232 -28.78 16.37 -22.56
CA MET A 232 -28.32 17.41 -21.66
C MET A 232 -27.05 16.99 -20.90
N GLN A 233 -26.33 17.96 -20.38
CA GLN A 233 -25.28 17.71 -19.40
C GLN A 233 -25.88 17.66 -18.01
N GLU A 234 -25.37 16.74 -17.20
CA GLU A 234 -25.74 16.59 -15.80
C GLU A 234 -24.50 16.49 -14.92
N PHE A 235 -24.67 16.84 -13.66
CA PHE A 235 -23.67 16.63 -12.64
C PHE A 235 -23.87 15.25 -12.01
N ILE A 236 -22.79 14.50 -11.83
CA ILE A 236 -22.78 13.18 -11.20
C ILE A 236 -22.02 13.22 -9.90
N SER A 237 -22.36 12.36 -8.93
CA SER A 237 -21.62 12.35 -7.66
C SER A 237 -20.16 11.95 -7.86
N THR A 238 -19.28 12.49 -7.02
CA THR A 238 -17.84 12.25 -7.16
C THR A 238 -17.47 10.78 -6.94
N ASP A 239 -18.23 10.07 -6.10
CA ASP A 239 -18.06 8.64 -5.86
C ASP A 239 -18.44 7.79 -7.09
N GLN A 240 -19.53 8.16 -7.78
CA GLN A 240 -19.89 7.55 -9.06
C GLN A 240 -18.85 7.85 -10.15
N LEU A 241 -18.30 9.06 -10.18
CA LEU A 241 -17.22 9.45 -11.09
C LEU A 241 -15.98 8.59 -10.86
N LEU A 242 -15.55 8.42 -9.59
CA LEU A 242 -14.41 7.60 -9.23
C LEU A 242 -14.60 6.14 -9.66
N TYR A 243 -15.76 5.55 -9.35
CA TYR A 243 -16.08 4.19 -9.75
C TYR A 243 -16.13 4.02 -11.27
N SER A 244 -16.78 4.95 -11.98
CA SER A 244 -16.94 4.90 -13.44
C SER A 244 -15.61 5.06 -14.16
N LEU A 245 -14.72 5.94 -13.68
CA LEU A 245 -13.38 6.06 -14.23
C LEU A 245 -12.55 4.79 -13.99
N SER A 246 -12.57 4.30 -12.75
CA SER A 246 -11.77 3.13 -12.35
C SER A 246 -12.21 1.89 -13.13
N SER A 247 -13.52 1.66 -13.23
CA SER A 247 -14.08 0.56 -14.02
C SER A 247 -13.75 0.70 -15.51
N ALA A 248 -13.90 1.89 -16.11
CA ALA A 248 -13.56 2.11 -17.51
C ALA A 248 -12.07 1.87 -17.80
N LEU A 249 -11.18 2.30 -16.90
CA LEU A 249 -9.73 2.06 -17.02
C LEU A 249 -9.42 0.56 -16.94
N VAL A 250 -10.06 -0.19 -16.03
CA VAL A 250 -9.85 -1.63 -15.89
C VAL A 250 -10.43 -2.39 -17.08
N GLU A 251 -11.70 -2.17 -17.44
CA GLU A 251 -12.42 -2.91 -18.50
C GLU A 251 -11.79 -2.71 -19.89
N LYS A 252 -11.34 -1.50 -20.20
CA LYS A 252 -10.74 -1.17 -21.50
C LYS A 252 -9.21 -1.35 -21.52
N SER A 253 -8.59 -1.61 -20.38
CA SER A 253 -7.17 -1.98 -20.36
C SER A 253 -7.02 -3.46 -20.69
N THR A 254 -6.32 -3.80 -21.77
CA THR A 254 -5.57 -5.06 -21.76
C THR A 254 -4.47 -4.86 -20.70
N SER A 255 -4.37 -5.76 -19.73
CA SER A 255 -3.50 -5.71 -18.53
C SER A 255 -2.05 -5.22 -18.74
N ASP A 256 -1.57 -5.24 -19.98
CA ASP A 256 -0.22 -4.80 -20.36
C ASP A 256 -0.08 -3.28 -20.60
N ILE A 257 -1.17 -2.52 -20.71
CA ILE A 257 -1.14 -1.10 -21.11
C ILE A 257 -1.05 -0.15 -19.92
N LEU A 258 -1.81 -0.42 -18.85
CA LEU A 258 -1.90 0.45 -17.69
C LEU A 258 -2.18 -0.37 -16.42
N THR A 259 -1.83 0.21 -15.28
CA THR A 259 -2.15 -0.33 -13.95
C THR A 259 -2.69 0.79 -13.07
N ILE A 260 -3.73 0.54 -12.27
CA ILE A 260 -4.17 1.47 -11.23
C ILE A 260 -3.39 1.13 -9.97
N GLU A 261 -2.39 1.95 -9.63
CA GLU A 261 -1.51 1.71 -8.50
C GLU A 261 -2.11 2.25 -7.20
N LYS A 262 -2.74 3.42 -7.27
CA LYS A 262 -3.20 4.17 -6.10
C LYS A 262 -4.55 4.84 -6.35
N ILE A 263 -5.39 4.81 -5.33
CA ILE A 263 -6.62 5.59 -5.26
C ILE A 263 -6.52 6.46 -4.00
N VAL A 264 -6.48 7.76 -4.17
CA VAL A 264 -6.22 8.71 -3.10
C VAL A 264 -7.41 9.63 -2.93
N MET A 265 -8.05 9.58 -1.77
CA MET A 265 -9.06 10.55 -1.35
C MET A 265 -8.39 11.58 -0.45
N ILE A 266 -8.42 12.83 -0.89
CA ILE A 266 -7.94 13.96 -0.12
C ILE A 266 -9.16 14.64 0.50
N ASP A 267 -9.32 14.43 1.80
CA ASP A 267 -10.48 14.86 2.57
C ASP A 267 -10.01 15.71 3.77
N PRO A 268 -10.60 16.89 4.03
CA PRO A 268 -10.29 17.68 5.22
C PRO A 268 -10.46 16.92 6.54
N MET A 269 -11.36 15.95 6.62
CA MET A 269 -11.57 15.12 7.81
C MET A 269 -10.45 14.10 8.03
N GLY A 270 -9.70 13.76 6.98
CA GLY A 270 -8.61 12.80 7.02
C GLY A 270 -9.06 11.33 6.98
N GLY A 271 -8.15 10.44 7.39
CA GLY A 271 -8.36 8.99 7.39
C GLY A 271 -9.50 8.52 8.31
N ILE A 272 -9.90 7.25 8.14
CA ILE A 272 -10.99 6.64 8.91
C ILE A 272 -10.61 6.57 10.39
N PRO A 273 -11.40 7.14 11.31
CA PRO A 273 -11.07 7.20 12.74
C PRO A 273 -11.16 5.82 13.41
N SER A 274 -10.30 5.60 14.41
CA SER A 274 -10.19 4.36 15.18
C SER A 274 -10.29 4.61 16.69
N ILE A 275 -11.22 3.93 17.35
CA ILE A 275 -11.41 3.87 18.81
C ILE A 275 -10.14 3.37 19.50
N GLU A 276 -9.51 2.31 18.98
CA GLU A 276 -8.27 1.73 19.54
C GLU A 276 -7.13 2.76 19.63
N ARG A 277 -7.19 3.81 18.83
CA ARG A 277 -6.16 4.84 18.72
C ARG A 277 -6.64 6.22 19.17
N ASN A 278 -7.53 6.28 20.16
CA ASN A 278 -8.10 7.52 20.69
C ASN A 278 -8.70 8.41 19.59
N GLN A 279 -9.47 7.79 18.67
CA GLN A 279 -10.12 8.44 17.53
C GLN A 279 -9.16 9.04 16.47
N SER A 280 -7.86 8.74 16.54
CA SER A 280 -6.97 8.98 15.38
C SER A 280 -7.20 7.93 14.28
N SER A 281 -6.63 8.11 13.10
CA SER A 281 -6.95 7.25 11.96
C SER A 281 -6.44 5.81 12.12
N HIS A 282 -7.19 4.83 11.59
CA HIS A 282 -6.69 3.49 11.28
C HIS A 282 -5.46 3.64 10.38
N VAL A 283 -4.36 2.99 10.75
CA VAL A 283 -3.10 3.07 10.00
C VAL A 283 -3.19 2.31 8.68
N PHE A 284 -3.74 1.10 8.76
CA PHE A 284 -3.95 0.18 7.65
C PHE A 284 -5.26 -0.56 7.87
N ILE A 285 -6.01 -0.81 6.79
CA ILE A 285 -7.26 -1.58 6.79
C ILE A 285 -7.14 -2.70 5.75
N ASN A 286 -7.35 -3.95 6.19
CA ASN A 286 -7.62 -5.10 5.33
C ASN A 286 -9.14 -5.23 5.14
N LEU A 287 -9.68 -4.74 4.02
CA LEU A 287 -11.13 -4.71 3.81
C LEU A 287 -11.79 -6.10 3.83
N CYS A 288 -11.09 -7.14 3.37
CA CYS A 288 -11.59 -8.52 3.42
C CYS A 288 -11.91 -9.01 4.83
N GLN A 289 -11.26 -8.45 5.86
CA GLN A 289 -11.43 -8.88 7.25
C GLN A 289 -12.14 -7.82 8.09
N GLU A 290 -11.77 -6.55 7.96
CA GLU A 290 -12.09 -5.52 8.96
C GLU A 290 -13.26 -4.61 8.57
N TYR A 291 -13.79 -4.70 7.34
CA TYR A 291 -14.77 -3.73 6.84
C TYR A 291 -16.04 -3.63 7.70
N SER A 292 -16.66 -4.77 8.06
CA SER A 292 -17.87 -4.79 8.88
C SER A 292 -17.65 -4.25 10.29
N ASP A 293 -16.49 -4.58 10.86
CA ASP A 293 -16.14 -4.21 12.24
C ASP A 293 -15.89 -2.70 12.33
N ILE A 294 -15.14 -2.15 11.36
CA ILE A 294 -14.88 -0.71 11.26
C ILE A 294 -16.19 0.05 10.97
N LEU A 295 -17.06 -0.48 10.12
CA LEU A 295 -18.36 0.15 9.89
C LEU A 295 -19.16 0.23 11.20
N SER A 296 -19.20 -0.85 11.96
CA SER A 296 -19.88 -0.91 13.27
C SER A 296 -19.23 0.06 14.27
N GLU A 297 -17.90 0.14 14.28
CA GLU A 297 -17.09 1.06 15.08
C GLU A 297 -17.46 2.52 14.84
N LEU A 298 -17.64 2.93 13.57
CA LEU A 298 -18.06 4.28 13.20
C LEU A 298 -19.46 4.66 13.72
N TYR A 299 -20.36 3.69 13.87
CA TYR A 299 -21.70 3.92 14.43
C TYR A 299 -21.72 3.91 15.97
N ILE A 300 -20.78 3.23 16.62
CA ILE A 300 -20.66 3.18 18.08
C ILE A 300 -19.89 4.40 18.61
N GLY A 301 -18.90 4.89 17.85
CA GLY A 301 -18.04 5.99 18.25
C GLY A 301 -18.80 7.29 18.56
N HIS A 302 -18.23 8.11 19.45
CA HIS A 302 -18.72 9.46 19.76
C HIS A 302 -18.42 10.47 18.63
N ILE A 303 -18.76 10.14 17.38
CA ILE A 303 -18.55 10.98 16.19
C ILE A 303 -19.87 11.66 15.84
N GLU A 304 -19.82 12.94 15.45
CA GLU A 304 -21.01 13.66 14.98
C GLU A 304 -21.60 12.97 13.73
N PRO A 305 -22.94 12.80 13.62
CA PRO A 305 -23.56 12.07 12.52
C PRO A 305 -23.09 12.52 11.13
N LYS A 306 -22.96 13.83 10.90
CA LYS A 306 -22.47 14.35 9.61
C LYS A 306 -21.05 13.88 9.28
N VAL A 307 -20.14 13.94 10.26
CA VAL A 307 -18.74 13.52 10.09
C VAL A 307 -18.65 12.02 9.90
N ARG A 308 -19.45 11.26 10.65
CA ARG A 308 -19.59 9.81 10.47
C ARG A 308 -20.01 9.47 9.05
N ASP A 309 -21.07 10.11 8.54
CA ASP A 309 -21.61 9.81 7.22
C ASP A 309 -20.58 10.08 6.11
N PHE A 310 -19.70 11.09 6.27
CA PHE A 310 -18.55 11.30 5.38
C PHE A 310 -17.54 10.16 5.43
N HIS A 311 -17.16 9.68 6.62
CA HIS A 311 -16.22 8.56 6.75
C HIS A 311 -16.81 7.25 6.20
N VAL A 312 -18.10 7.01 6.42
CA VAL A 312 -18.82 5.85 5.86
C VAL A 312 -18.82 5.90 4.34
N SER A 313 -19.20 7.04 3.74
CA SER A 313 -19.15 7.22 2.28
C SER A 313 -17.75 6.99 1.71
N ASN A 314 -16.70 7.52 2.34
CA ASN A 314 -15.32 7.29 1.90
C ASN A 314 -14.91 5.81 1.99
N LEU A 315 -15.27 5.13 3.08
CA LEU A 315 -14.96 3.72 3.30
C LEU A 315 -15.70 2.83 2.28
N ASP A 316 -16.98 3.09 2.05
CA ASP A 316 -17.83 2.36 1.10
C ASP A 316 -17.37 2.54 -0.33
N SER A 317 -17.07 3.78 -0.74
CA SER A 317 -16.53 4.10 -2.05
C SER A 317 -15.17 3.42 -2.27
N MET A 318 -14.29 3.45 -1.27
CA MET A 318 -13.00 2.75 -1.36
C MET A 318 -13.18 1.23 -1.45
N ASN A 319 -14.07 0.64 -0.65
CA ASN A 319 -14.37 -0.79 -0.68
C ASN A 319 -14.92 -1.23 -2.03
N THR A 320 -15.87 -0.47 -2.57
CA THR A 320 -16.50 -0.74 -3.87
C THR A 320 -15.47 -0.74 -4.99
N VAL A 321 -14.62 0.29 -5.05
CA VAL A 321 -13.65 0.44 -6.14
C VAL A 321 -12.50 -0.57 -6.01
N LEU A 322 -11.93 -0.76 -4.82
CA LEU A 322 -10.85 -1.72 -4.63
C LEU A 322 -11.32 -3.17 -4.85
N SER A 323 -12.53 -3.52 -4.41
CA SER A 323 -13.11 -4.84 -4.69
C SER A 323 -13.31 -5.05 -6.18
N TYR A 324 -13.89 -4.07 -6.89
CA TYR A 324 -14.08 -4.16 -8.33
C TYR A 324 -12.75 -4.36 -9.09
N ILE A 325 -11.71 -3.59 -8.74
CA ILE A 325 -10.39 -3.73 -9.36
C ILE A 325 -9.82 -5.13 -9.09
N ASN A 326 -9.85 -5.59 -7.83
CA ASN A 326 -9.34 -6.90 -7.44
C ASN A 326 -10.05 -8.05 -8.17
N ASP A 327 -11.38 -8.02 -8.24
CA ASP A 327 -12.19 -9.03 -8.91
C ASP A 327 -11.89 -9.13 -10.41
N ARG A 328 -11.52 -8.01 -11.04
CA ARG A 328 -11.23 -7.95 -12.48
C ARG A 328 -9.77 -8.24 -12.82
N THR A 329 -8.82 -7.81 -11.99
CA THR A 329 -7.38 -8.00 -12.25
C THR A 329 -6.82 -9.27 -11.63
N GLY A 330 -7.52 -9.85 -10.64
CA GLY A 330 -7.05 -11.00 -9.87
C GLY A 330 -5.85 -10.70 -8.96
N ASN A 331 -5.56 -9.42 -8.68
CA ASN A 331 -4.44 -9.02 -7.82
C ASN A 331 -4.80 -7.91 -6.82
N ASP A 332 -4.07 -7.83 -5.72
CA ASP A 332 -4.23 -6.83 -4.64
C ASP A 332 -3.07 -5.80 -4.65
N GLU A 333 -2.69 -5.34 -5.85
CA GLU A 333 -1.62 -4.34 -6.01
C GLU A 333 -2.11 -2.90 -5.81
N THR A 334 -3.40 -2.63 -6.03
CA THR A 334 -3.97 -1.29 -5.88
C THR A 334 -4.15 -0.93 -4.41
N THR A 335 -3.61 0.23 -4.01
CA THR A 335 -3.72 0.72 -2.64
C THR A 335 -4.63 1.95 -2.58
N GLY A 336 -5.63 1.91 -1.70
CA GLY A 336 -6.43 3.06 -1.29
C GLY A 336 -5.71 3.89 -0.22
N ILE A 337 -5.82 5.21 -0.30
CA ILE A 337 -5.26 6.15 0.68
C ILE A 337 -6.30 7.22 0.96
N ILE A 338 -6.64 7.44 2.22
CA ILE A 338 -7.47 8.57 2.66
C ILE A 338 -6.60 9.45 3.55
N THR A 339 -6.46 10.72 3.19
CA THR A 339 -5.56 11.65 3.90
C THR A 339 -6.04 13.10 3.81
N THR A 340 -5.40 14.00 4.55
CA THR A 340 -5.71 15.43 4.53
C THR A 340 -4.90 16.21 3.48
N PRO A 341 -5.41 17.36 3.00
CA PRO A 341 -4.63 18.29 2.16
C PRO A 341 -3.31 18.74 2.82
N GLU A 342 -3.32 18.91 4.14
CA GLU A 342 -2.14 19.31 4.91
C GLU A 342 -1.03 18.25 4.82
N ILE A 343 -1.37 16.98 5.08
CA ILE A 343 -0.40 15.88 5.04
C ILE A 343 0.12 15.66 3.62
N MET A 344 -0.74 15.75 2.60
CA MET A 344 -0.28 15.66 1.21
C MET A 344 0.68 16.80 0.84
N SER A 345 0.51 17.99 1.41
CA SER A 345 1.37 19.14 1.13
C SER A 345 2.79 19.06 1.73
N VAL A 346 3.07 18.03 2.53
CA VAL A 346 4.37 17.83 3.16
C VAL A 346 5.40 17.40 2.10
N ASN A 347 6.41 18.24 1.88
CA ASN A 347 7.45 18.01 0.87
C ASN A 347 8.63 17.14 1.36
N HIS A 348 8.46 16.40 2.46
CA HIS A 348 9.45 15.46 2.97
C HIS A 348 9.02 14.03 2.66
N ASP A 349 9.84 13.27 1.92
CA ASP A 349 9.45 11.95 1.38
C ASP A 349 9.04 10.95 2.47
N GLU A 350 9.81 10.85 3.56
CA GLU A 350 9.55 9.93 4.67
C GLU A 350 8.29 10.30 5.50
N LEU A 351 7.79 11.53 5.34
CA LEU A 351 6.63 12.04 6.08
C LEU A 351 5.39 12.19 5.19
N ASN A 352 5.57 12.16 3.87
CA ASN A 352 4.47 12.20 2.92
C ASN A 352 3.96 10.77 2.67
N PRO A 353 2.79 10.39 3.19
CA PRO A 353 2.33 9.00 3.16
C PRO A 353 2.06 8.49 1.74
N ILE A 354 1.73 9.39 0.81
CA ILE A 354 1.47 9.01 -0.59
C ILE A 354 2.78 8.63 -1.26
N ILE A 355 3.81 9.49 -1.16
CA ILE A 355 5.13 9.20 -1.74
C ILE A 355 5.77 7.98 -1.07
N TYR A 356 5.71 7.94 0.26
CA TYR A 356 6.22 6.81 1.04
C TYR A 356 5.55 5.49 0.62
N ASN A 357 4.23 5.48 0.44
CA ASN A 357 3.50 4.29 0.00
C ASN A 357 3.81 3.93 -1.46
N VAL A 358 3.98 4.89 -2.37
CA VAL A 358 4.41 4.59 -3.75
C VAL A 358 5.74 3.85 -3.77
N LEU A 359 6.67 4.21 -2.88
CA LEU A 359 8.01 3.65 -2.84
C LEU A 359 8.13 2.34 -2.07
N THR A 360 7.37 2.19 -0.99
CA THR A 360 7.50 1.07 -0.04
C THR A 360 6.30 0.14 -0.01
N ASP A 361 5.16 0.58 -0.54
CA ASP A 361 3.82 -0.03 -0.39
C ASP A 361 3.39 -0.18 1.09
N ARG A 362 4.00 0.60 1.99
CA ARG A 362 3.73 0.60 3.44
C ARG A 362 3.02 1.88 3.91
N PRO A 363 2.30 1.81 5.03
CA PRO A 363 2.05 2.99 5.86
C PRO A 363 3.34 3.50 6.52
N ILE A 364 3.40 4.80 6.85
CA ILE A 364 4.56 5.43 7.51
C ILE A 364 4.92 4.73 8.83
N ILE A 365 3.89 4.33 9.60
CA ILE A 365 4.05 3.53 10.81
C ILE A 365 3.39 2.18 10.60
N SER A 366 3.83 1.16 11.32
CA SER A 366 3.19 -0.15 11.27
C SER A 366 1.87 -0.16 12.05
N SER A 367 0.86 -0.84 11.50
CA SER A 367 -0.47 -0.98 12.09
C SER A 367 -0.50 -1.85 13.35
N SER A 368 0.46 -2.77 13.50
CA SER A 368 0.54 -3.64 14.68
C SER A 368 1.35 -3.03 15.84
N LEU A 369 1.77 -1.77 15.72
CA LEU A 369 2.42 -1.07 16.83
C LEU A 369 1.38 -0.75 17.92
N PRO A 370 1.69 -0.95 19.20
CA PRO A 370 0.76 -0.66 20.28
C PRO A 370 0.27 0.79 20.24
N SER A 371 -1.05 0.97 20.08
CA SER A 371 -1.71 2.28 19.99
C SER A 371 -1.61 3.11 21.27
N THR A 372 -1.50 2.43 22.40
CA THR A 372 -1.50 3.04 23.73
C THR A 372 -0.13 3.58 24.16
N ASN A 373 0.92 3.36 23.37
CA ASN A 373 2.28 3.80 23.63
C ASN A 373 2.45 5.27 23.22
N THR A 374 2.93 6.13 24.13
CA THR A 374 3.16 7.57 23.86
C THR A 374 4.15 7.85 22.73
N ARG A 375 4.93 6.83 22.32
CA ARG A 375 5.88 6.91 21.20
C ARG A 375 5.20 6.74 19.84
N THR A 376 3.97 6.23 19.79
CA THR A 376 3.26 5.98 18.54
C THR A 376 2.53 7.27 18.12
N PRO A 377 2.84 7.85 16.94
CA PRO A 377 2.23 9.11 16.54
C PRO A 377 0.74 8.92 16.21
N GLN A 378 -0.04 9.98 16.43
CA GLN A 378 -1.38 10.11 15.86
C GLN A 378 -1.24 10.41 14.37
N LEU A 379 -2.08 9.78 13.56
CA LEU A 379 -2.10 9.94 12.11
C LEU A 379 -3.47 10.42 11.67
N SER A 380 -3.50 11.18 10.58
CA SER A 380 -4.73 11.55 9.87
C SER A 380 -4.79 10.89 8.49
N THR A 381 -4.06 9.78 8.31
CA THR A 381 -3.99 9.02 7.07
C THR A 381 -4.34 7.57 7.32
N THR A 382 -5.18 7.01 6.45
CA THR A 382 -5.53 5.59 6.41
C THR A 382 -5.10 4.98 5.09
N ILE A 383 -4.33 3.90 5.16
CA ILE A 383 -4.00 3.05 4.01
C ILE A 383 -5.02 1.90 3.97
N ILE A 384 -5.57 1.62 2.79
CA ILE A 384 -6.63 0.63 2.61
C ILE A 384 -6.22 -0.29 1.47
N LYS A 385 -6.36 -1.60 1.67
CA LYS A 385 -6.27 -2.58 0.59
C LYS A 385 -7.54 -3.43 0.57
N LYS A 386 -7.87 -3.99 -0.59
CA LYS A 386 -8.86 -5.08 -0.62
C LYS A 386 -8.38 -6.18 0.32
N GLY A 387 -7.09 -6.48 0.22
CA GLY A 387 -6.37 -7.28 1.19
C GLY A 387 -6.62 -8.77 1.03
N VAL A 388 -6.12 -9.53 1.98
CA VAL A 388 -6.06 -10.99 1.91
C VAL A 388 -7.11 -11.60 2.83
N ARG A 389 -7.68 -12.71 2.38
CA ARG A 389 -8.55 -13.54 3.22
C ARG A 389 -7.76 -14.07 4.41
N VAL A 390 -8.39 -14.08 5.57
CA VAL A 390 -7.83 -14.62 6.80
C VAL A 390 -8.85 -15.60 7.37
N ASP A 391 -8.43 -16.83 7.59
CA ASP A 391 -9.23 -17.85 8.26
C ASP A 391 -8.65 -18.05 9.68
N ILE A 392 -9.50 -17.86 10.68
CA ILE A 392 -9.15 -17.96 12.10
C ILE A 392 -9.92 -19.14 12.68
N TYR A 393 -9.21 -20.08 13.30
CA TYR A 393 -9.78 -21.26 13.93
C TYR A 393 -9.44 -21.28 15.41
N ASP A 394 -10.44 -21.46 16.25
CA ASP A 394 -10.34 -21.57 17.70
C ASP A 394 -11.46 -22.49 18.23
N GLN A 395 -11.52 -22.67 19.55
CA GLN A 395 -12.54 -23.52 20.18
C GLN A 395 -13.95 -22.93 20.12
N ASP A 396 -14.10 -21.62 19.93
CA ASP A 396 -15.39 -20.95 19.91
C ASP A 396 -16.06 -21.07 18.53
N ASN A 397 -15.25 -21.17 17.47
CA ASN A 397 -15.73 -21.28 16.08
C ASN A 397 -15.67 -22.69 15.49
N TYR A 398 -15.05 -23.66 16.18
CA TYR A 398 -14.99 -25.05 15.76
C TYR A 398 -15.93 -25.93 16.62
N PRO A 399 -16.85 -26.71 16.01
CA PRO A 399 -17.95 -27.37 16.74
C PRO A 399 -17.50 -28.55 17.61
N ASP A 400 -16.42 -29.23 17.21
CA ASP A 400 -15.88 -30.39 17.92
C ASP A 400 -14.75 -29.97 18.88
N LYS A 401 -14.11 -30.96 19.51
CA LYS A 401 -12.87 -30.71 20.26
C LYS A 401 -11.82 -30.08 19.33
N PHE A 402 -11.38 -28.87 19.66
CA PHE A 402 -10.43 -28.13 18.85
C PHE A 402 -9.03 -28.77 18.91
N THR A 403 -8.70 -29.52 17.85
CA THR A 403 -7.40 -30.18 17.70
C THR A 403 -6.93 -30.07 16.25
N LEU A 404 -5.61 -30.09 16.06
CA LEU A 404 -5.03 -29.94 14.72
C LEU A 404 -5.41 -31.10 13.78
N GLN A 405 -5.48 -32.32 14.30
CA GLN A 405 -5.91 -33.50 13.54
C GLN A 405 -7.36 -33.41 13.11
N ASN A 406 -8.25 -32.86 13.94
CA ASN A 406 -9.64 -32.65 13.57
C ASN A 406 -9.78 -31.61 12.45
N LEU A 407 -8.99 -30.53 12.48
CA LEU A 407 -8.94 -29.55 11.38
C LEU A 407 -8.47 -30.17 10.06
N PHE A 408 -7.51 -31.09 10.10
CA PHE A 408 -7.07 -31.85 8.93
C PHE A 408 -8.14 -32.83 8.43
N ARG A 409 -8.75 -33.59 9.35
CA ARG A 409 -9.80 -34.58 9.06
C ARG A 409 -10.98 -33.93 8.34
N ASP A 410 -11.37 -32.74 8.77
CA ASP A 410 -12.53 -32.03 8.24
C ASP A 410 -12.19 -31.18 7.00
N ASN A 411 -10.95 -31.28 6.48
CA ASN A 411 -10.44 -30.51 5.34
C ASN A 411 -10.55 -28.98 5.51
N LEU A 412 -10.54 -28.48 6.76
CA LEU A 412 -10.46 -27.05 7.03
C LEU A 412 -9.03 -26.54 6.84
N ILE A 413 -8.04 -27.40 7.12
CA ILE A 413 -6.62 -27.10 6.93
C ILE A 413 -5.97 -28.20 6.11
N ASP A 414 -5.18 -27.80 5.12
CA ASP A 414 -4.32 -28.67 4.35
C ASP A 414 -2.98 -28.87 5.08
N LYS A 415 -2.76 -30.09 5.55
CA LYS A 415 -1.57 -30.49 6.29
C LYS A 415 -0.28 -30.26 5.48
N ASP A 416 -0.28 -30.66 4.21
CA ASP A 416 0.92 -30.65 3.38
C ASP A 416 1.32 -29.21 3.04
N ARG A 417 0.35 -28.37 2.71
CA ARG A 417 0.58 -26.94 2.45
C ARG A 417 1.03 -26.18 3.70
N LEU A 418 0.47 -26.51 4.86
CA LEU A 418 0.95 -25.93 6.13
C LEU A 418 2.42 -26.31 6.37
N ILE A 419 2.79 -27.58 6.20
CA ILE A 419 4.18 -28.03 6.36
C ILE A 419 5.10 -27.37 5.34
N GLU A 420 4.67 -27.22 4.08
CA GLU A 420 5.42 -26.53 3.03
C GLU A 420 5.71 -25.07 3.43
N LEU A 421 4.69 -24.34 3.87
CA LEU A 421 4.84 -22.96 4.37
C LEU A 421 5.84 -22.90 5.53
N MET A 422 5.76 -23.83 6.48
CA MET A 422 6.68 -23.91 7.62
C MET A 422 8.13 -24.15 7.15
N ASN A 423 8.34 -25.09 6.24
CA ASN A 423 9.66 -25.40 5.71
C ASN A 423 10.24 -24.23 4.91
N ASP A 424 9.42 -23.59 4.08
CA ASP A 424 9.84 -22.42 3.32
C ASP A 424 10.17 -21.25 4.24
N SER A 425 9.28 -20.88 5.15
CA SER A 425 9.43 -19.69 6.00
C SER A 425 10.69 -19.75 6.86
N PHE A 426 10.95 -20.89 7.48
CA PHE A 426 12.09 -21.09 8.40
C PHE A 426 13.37 -21.59 7.70
N GLY A 427 13.26 -22.02 6.44
CA GLY A 427 14.39 -22.52 5.64
C GLY A 427 15.01 -23.82 6.15
N LYS A 428 14.24 -24.62 6.89
CA LYS A 428 14.65 -25.90 7.46
C LYS A 428 13.48 -26.89 7.45
N PRO A 429 13.73 -28.20 7.30
CA PRO A 429 12.68 -29.20 7.39
C PRO A 429 12.15 -29.31 8.83
N LEU A 430 10.83 -29.30 8.95
CA LEU A 430 10.07 -29.54 10.16
C LEU A 430 10.01 -31.04 10.46
N ASP A 431 10.24 -31.42 11.72
CA ASP A 431 9.91 -32.78 12.20
C ASP A 431 8.39 -32.88 12.39
N SER A 432 7.70 -33.14 11.29
CA SER A 432 6.25 -32.94 11.18
C SER A 432 5.42 -33.80 12.14
N GLU A 433 5.72 -35.10 12.27
CA GLU A 433 4.95 -36.01 13.13
C GLU A 433 5.10 -35.65 14.60
N THR A 434 6.34 -35.51 15.08
CA THR A 434 6.64 -35.11 16.46
C THR A 434 6.00 -33.76 16.79
N TYR A 435 6.10 -32.80 15.86
CA TYR A 435 5.56 -31.47 16.05
C TYR A 435 4.03 -31.45 16.12
N ILE A 436 3.35 -32.08 15.14
CA ILE A 436 1.88 -32.15 15.09
C ILE A 436 1.34 -32.83 16.36
N ASN A 437 1.94 -33.95 16.77
CA ASN A 437 1.52 -34.65 17.98
C ASN A 437 1.68 -33.80 19.25
N ARG A 438 2.74 -32.98 19.34
CA ARG A 438 2.95 -32.07 20.47
C ARG A 438 1.84 -31.04 20.60
N ILE A 439 1.40 -30.45 19.49
CA ILE A 439 0.45 -29.33 19.50
C ILE A 439 -1.01 -29.76 19.41
N ASN A 440 -1.28 -31.00 19.01
CA ASN A 440 -2.63 -31.45 18.67
C ASN A 440 -3.68 -31.13 19.73
N GLU A 441 -3.39 -31.45 20.99
CA GLU A 441 -4.33 -31.30 22.11
C GLU A 441 -4.29 -29.92 22.78
N ASN A 442 -3.23 -29.16 22.52
CA ASN A 442 -2.95 -27.88 23.17
C ASN A 442 -3.15 -26.70 22.21
N LEU A 443 -3.77 -26.90 21.05
CA LEU A 443 -4.01 -25.83 20.09
C LEU A 443 -4.93 -24.78 20.72
N ALA A 444 -4.50 -23.52 20.69
CA ALA A 444 -5.29 -22.40 21.21
C ALA A 444 -6.01 -21.68 20.09
N THR A 445 -5.25 -21.28 19.07
CA THR A 445 -5.75 -20.58 17.89
C THR A 445 -4.84 -20.91 16.72
N LEU A 446 -5.42 -21.11 15.54
CA LEU A 446 -4.72 -21.27 14.27
C LEU A 446 -5.21 -20.19 13.31
N VAL A 447 -4.28 -19.39 12.79
CA VAL A 447 -4.57 -18.35 11.78
C VAL A 447 -3.89 -18.76 10.48
N ILE A 448 -4.65 -18.83 9.39
CA ILE A 448 -4.14 -18.99 8.03
C ILE A 448 -4.47 -17.73 7.25
N VAL A 449 -3.51 -17.24 6.46
CA VAL A 449 -3.68 -16.03 5.65
C VAL A 449 -3.39 -16.30 4.19
N GLY A 450 -4.28 -15.80 3.34
CA GLY A 450 -4.23 -15.98 1.90
C GLY A 450 -4.26 -17.46 1.54
N ASP A 451 -3.50 -17.81 0.52
CA ASP A 451 -3.37 -19.19 0.06
C ASP A 451 -2.15 -19.86 0.69
N TYR A 452 -2.14 -19.93 2.02
CA TYR A 452 -0.96 -20.30 2.84
C TYR A 452 0.23 -19.35 2.63
N ASP A 453 -0.06 -18.06 2.43
CA ASP A 453 0.95 -17.00 2.33
C ASP A 453 1.56 -16.63 3.69
N GLY A 454 0.82 -16.89 4.76
CA GLY A 454 1.27 -16.80 6.14
C GLY A 454 0.40 -17.61 7.10
N ALA A 455 0.94 -17.93 8.26
CA ALA A 455 0.25 -18.67 9.31
C ALA A 455 0.76 -18.29 10.71
N ALA A 456 -0.13 -18.37 11.69
CA ALA A 456 0.25 -18.31 13.10
C ALA A 456 -0.40 -19.46 13.88
N ILE A 457 0.41 -20.11 14.71
CA ILE A 457 -0.01 -21.22 15.57
C ILE A 457 0.23 -20.79 17.01
N ILE A 458 -0.85 -20.67 17.78
CA ILE A 458 -0.79 -20.42 19.22
C ILE A 458 -1.18 -21.68 19.95
N THR A 459 -0.43 -22.03 20.98
CA THR A 459 -0.72 -23.16 21.88
C THR A 459 -0.96 -22.70 23.30
N TRP A 460 -1.73 -23.49 24.03
CA TRP A 460 -1.89 -23.38 25.47
C TRP A 460 -0.79 -24.16 26.16
N GLU A 461 0.08 -23.46 26.88
CA GLU A 461 1.17 -24.04 27.64
C GLU A 461 0.92 -23.87 29.14
N TYR A 462 1.45 -24.77 29.95
CA TYR A 462 1.17 -24.82 31.38
C TYR A 462 2.45 -24.70 32.20
N SER A 463 2.44 -23.80 33.18
CA SER A 463 3.50 -23.72 34.19
C SER A 463 2.88 -23.36 35.54
N GLN A 464 3.26 -24.10 36.58
CA GLN A 464 2.77 -23.91 37.95
C GLN A 464 1.23 -23.93 38.07
N GLY A 465 0.56 -24.74 37.24
CA GLY A 465 -0.91 -24.86 37.19
C GLY A 465 -1.64 -23.74 36.45
N GLU A 466 -0.92 -22.71 35.98
CA GLU A 466 -1.49 -21.63 35.18
C GLU A 466 -1.36 -21.93 33.68
N LYS A 467 -2.40 -21.58 32.93
CA LYS A 467 -2.50 -21.73 31.47
C LYS A 467 -2.09 -20.42 30.80
N ILE A 468 -1.12 -20.46 29.89
CA ILE A 468 -0.52 -19.28 29.24
C ILE A 468 -0.53 -19.48 27.73
N ALA A 469 -0.95 -18.46 26.96
CA ALA A 469 -0.91 -18.50 25.50
C ALA A 469 0.53 -18.32 24.98
N TYR A 470 0.97 -19.23 24.13
CA TYR A 470 2.29 -19.23 23.53
C TYR A 470 2.22 -19.22 22.01
N LEU A 471 2.74 -18.17 21.37
CA LEU A 471 2.90 -18.13 19.93
C LEU A 471 4.05 -19.05 19.52
N ASP A 472 3.70 -20.26 19.11
CA ASP A 472 4.63 -21.34 18.79
C ASP A 472 5.24 -21.19 17.40
N LYS A 473 4.42 -20.80 16.41
CA LYS A 473 4.90 -20.48 15.06
C LYS A 473 4.26 -19.21 14.52
N PHE A 474 5.11 -18.41 13.89
CA PHE A 474 4.75 -17.24 13.11
C PHE A 474 5.49 -17.37 11.78
N ALA A 475 4.77 -17.80 10.75
CA ALA A 475 5.31 -18.18 9.46
C ALA A 475 4.79 -17.26 8.37
N ILE A 476 5.69 -16.77 7.52
CA ILE A 476 5.38 -16.02 6.30
C ILE A 476 6.20 -16.61 5.17
N ALA A 477 5.57 -16.91 4.04
CA ALA A 477 6.24 -17.43 2.86
C ALA A 477 7.36 -16.48 2.42
N LYS A 478 8.53 -16.99 2.03
CA LYS A 478 9.70 -16.17 1.68
C LYS A 478 9.43 -15.15 0.58
N LYS A 479 8.60 -15.51 -0.40
CA LYS A 479 8.13 -14.60 -1.46
C LYS A 479 7.45 -13.34 -0.91
N ASN A 480 6.83 -13.45 0.26
CA ASN A 480 6.08 -12.39 0.94
C ASN A 480 6.84 -11.79 2.14
N GLN A 481 8.02 -12.33 2.49
CA GLN A 481 8.82 -11.81 3.61
C GLN A 481 9.39 -10.43 3.29
N GLY A 482 8.95 -9.45 4.08
CA GLY A 482 9.30 -8.05 3.86
C GLY A 482 8.35 -7.34 2.88
N LEU A 483 7.31 -8.03 2.37
CA LEU A 483 6.16 -7.32 1.83
C LEU A 483 5.39 -6.63 2.97
N PRO A 484 4.82 -5.45 2.71
CA PRO A 484 4.02 -4.69 3.67
C PRO A 484 2.80 -5.46 4.18
N GLY A 485 2.38 -5.20 5.42
CA GLY A 485 1.03 -5.51 5.88
C GLY A 485 0.83 -6.94 6.39
N LEU A 486 1.27 -7.99 5.70
CA LEU A 486 0.89 -9.37 6.05
C LEU A 486 1.30 -9.78 7.48
N ALA A 487 2.54 -9.50 7.86
CA ALA A 487 3.02 -9.76 9.22
C ALA A 487 2.23 -8.98 10.27
N ASP A 488 1.90 -7.74 9.97
CA ASP A 488 1.19 -6.85 10.87
C ASP A 488 -0.29 -7.26 11.00
N ILE A 489 -0.93 -7.70 9.91
CA ILE A 489 -2.29 -8.27 9.89
C ILE A 489 -2.36 -9.49 10.82
N ILE A 490 -1.48 -10.47 10.60
CA ILE A 490 -1.42 -11.68 11.43
C ILE A 490 -1.20 -11.30 12.89
N PHE A 491 -0.25 -10.40 13.18
CA PHE A 491 0.05 -10.02 14.55
C PHE A 491 -1.09 -9.26 15.23
N LYS A 492 -1.81 -8.38 14.50
CA LYS A 492 -3.00 -7.72 15.02
C LYS A 492 -4.06 -8.75 15.43
N ILE A 493 -4.32 -9.74 14.56
CA ILE A 493 -5.26 -10.83 14.86
C ILE A 493 -4.84 -11.60 16.11
N ILE A 494 -3.56 -11.99 16.21
CA ILE A 494 -3.06 -12.72 17.39
C ILE A 494 -3.30 -11.92 18.68
N LEU A 495 -3.06 -10.61 18.66
CA LEU A 495 -3.28 -9.74 19.82
C LEU A 495 -4.76 -9.62 20.18
N SER A 496 -5.65 -9.53 19.18
CA SER A 496 -7.10 -9.49 19.39
C SER A 496 -7.65 -10.83 19.91
N SER A 497 -7.10 -11.97 19.48
CA SER A 497 -7.49 -13.31 19.96
C SER A 497 -6.94 -13.62 21.37
N HIS A 498 -5.79 -13.05 21.75
CA HIS A 498 -5.16 -13.26 23.05
C HIS A 498 -4.72 -11.94 23.71
N PRO A 499 -5.67 -11.06 24.08
CA PRO A 499 -5.36 -9.70 24.55
C PRO A 499 -4.75 -9.68 25.97
N VAL A 500 -5.10 -10.67 26.79
CA VAL A 500 -4.73 -10.72 28.22
C VAL A 500 -3.23 -10.96 28.40
N GLU A 501 -2.70 -12.05 27.82
CA GLU A 501 -1.33 -12.52 28.04
C GLU A 501 -0.89 -13.37 26.84
N LEU A 502 0.24 -13.03 26.22
CA LEU A 502 0.84 -13.79 25.13
C LEU A 502 2.36 -13.76 25.24
N ILE A 503 2.99 -14.93 25.11
CA ILE A 503 4.44 -15.09 25.12
C ILE A 503 4.95 -15.77 23.85
N TRP A 504 6.20 -15.49 23.48
CA TRP A 504 6.89 -16.21 22.41
C TRP A 504 8.39 -16.20 22.61
N ARG A 505 9.08 -17.13 21.94
CA ARG A 505 10.55 -17.17 21.89
C ARG A 505 11.05 -16.99 20.47
N SER A 506 12.23 -16.44 20.36
CA SER A 506 12.95 -16.29 19.10
C SER A 506 14.44 -16.53 19.31
N ARG A 507 15.14 -17.01 18.28
CA ARG A 507 16.60 -17.16 18.33
C ARG A 507 17.26 -15.80 18.53
N LYS A 508 18.30 -15.69 19.37
CA LYS A 508 19.03 -14.42 19.60
C LYS A 508 19.50 -13.75 18.30
N VAL A 509 19.94 -14.55 17.33
CA VAL A 509 20.45 -14.09 16.02
C VAL A 509 19.36 -13.79 14.97
N ASN A 510 18.07 -13.96 15.30
CA ASN A 510 16.99 -13.74 14.35
C ASN A 510 16.88 -12.24 13.99
N PRO A 511 16.99 -11.85 12.71
CA PRO A 511 16.85 -10.45 12.28
C PRO A 511 15.48 -9.84 12.62
N VAL A 512 14.43 -10.65 12.79
CA VAL A 512 13.08 -10.21 13.15
C VAL A 512 12.98 -9.72 14.61
N ASN A 513 13.99 -9.97 15.45
CA ASN A 513 13.96 -9.56 16.86
C ASN A 513 13.78 -8.05 17.09
N LYS A 514 14.20 -7.20 16.14
CA LYS A 514 13.93 -5.76 16.20
C LYS A 514 12.42 -5.47 16.07
N TRP A 515 11.77 -6.13 15.11
CA TRP A 515 10.32 -6.00 14.87
C TRP A 515 9.50 -6.51 16.06
N TYR A 516 9.91 -7.63 16.67
CA TYR A 516 9.28 -8.14 17.91
C TYR A 516 9.45 -7.18 19.09
N TRP A 517 10.64 -6.58 19.24
CA TRP A 517 10.92 -5.66 20.34
C TRP A 517 10.05 -4.40 20.29
N GLU A 518 9.72 -3.92 19.09
CA GLU A 518 8.83 -2.77 18.90
C GLU A 518 7.38 -3.04 19.32
N ARG A 519 6.99 -4.33 19.44
CA ARG A 519 5.61 -4.78 19.70
C ARG A 519 5.39 -5.40 21.08
N CYS A 520 6.45 -5.87 21.73
CA CYS A 520 6.35 -6.49 23.05
C CYS A 520 6.21 -5.46 24.18
N CYS A 521 5.57 -5.85 25.28
CA CYS A 521 5.62 -5.10 26.54
C CYS A 521 7.00 -5.24 27.21
N GLY A 522 7.66 -6.38 27.00
CA GLY A 522 9.03 -6.59 27.45
C GLY A 522 9.66 -7.84 26.85
N CYS A 523 10.97 -7.99 27.11
CA CYS A 523 11.72 -9.15 26.68
C CYS A 523 12.76 -9.54 27.74
N MET A 524 13.09 -10.83 27.80
CA MET A 524 14.17 -11.36 28.63
C MET A 524 15.05 -12.31 27.82
N SER A 525 16.26 -12.55 28.32
CA SER A 525 17.15 -13.56 27.77
C SER A 525 18.20 -13.91 28.80
N SER A 526 18.40 -15.20 29.05
CA SER A 526 19.53 -15.68 29.86
C SER A 526 20.82 -15.63 29.02
N PRO A 527 21.99 -15.26 29.58
CA PRO A 527 23.26 -15.26 28.87
C PRO A 527 23.57 -16.61 28.19
N GLU A 528 23.32 -17.71 28.90
CA GLU A 528 23.60 -19.08 28.46
C GLU A 528 22.55 -19.63 27.49
N SER A 529 21.35 -19.04 27.47
CA SER A 529 20.29 -19.46 26.56
C SER A 529 20.54 -18.98 25.14
N GLN A 530 20.13 -19.78 24.17
CA GLN A 530 20.09 -19.41 22.74
C GLN A 530 18.83 -18.62 22.36
N TRP A 531 17.89 -18.48 23.30
CA TRP A 531 16.58 -17.88 23.11
C TRP A 531 16.50 -16.47 23.68
N LYS A 532 15.67 -15.67 23.02
CA LYS A 532 15.15 -14.41 23.51
C LYS A 532 13.64 -14.59 23.66
N ILE A 533 13.14 -14.32 24.85
CA ILE A 533 11.73 -14.48 25.21
C ILE A 533 11.09 -13.10 25.19
N PHE A 534 9.93 -13.00 24.58
CA PHE A 534 9.13 -11.79 24.48
C PHE A 534 7.76 -12.06 25.06
N TYR A 535 7.15 -11.02 25.63
CA TYR A 535 5.80 -11.09 26.18
C TYR A 535 5.03 -9.79 25.92
N THR A 536 3.72 -9.93 25.83
CA THR A 536 2.77 -8.83 25.66
C THR A 536 1.43 -9.18 26.31
N GLY A 537 0.54 -8.21 26.44
CA GLY A 537 -0.80 -8.39 26.98
C GLY A 537 -1.23 -7.26 27.92
N GLU A 538 -2.54 -7.11 28.12
CA GLU A 538 -3.17 -6.09 28.95
C GLU A 538 -2.76 -6.17 30.42
N ILE A 539 -2.35 -7.34 30.91
CA ILE A 539 -1.86 -7.50 32.28
C ILE A 539 -0.57 -6.72 32.56
N PHE A 540 0.12 -6.26 31.51
CA PHE A 540 1.34 -5.47 31.62
C PHE A 540 1.05 -4.00 31.33
N ASP A 541 0.96 -3.18 32.40
CA ASP A 541 0.76 -1.74 32.25
C ASP A 541 2.00 -1.06 31.64
N LYS A 542 1.99 -0.89 30.31
CA LYS A 542 2.84 -0.08 29.39
C LYS A 542 4.36 -0.07 29.54
N LYS A 543 4.92 -0.73 30.55
CA LYS A 543 6.32 -1.11 30.78
C LYS A 543 6.41 -1.63 32.21
N ILE A 544 6.91 -2.86 32.36
CA ILE A 544 7.41 -3.30 33.66
C ILE A 544 8.59 -2.38 34.03
N ASP A 545 8.37 -1.45 34.96
CA ASP A 545 9.46 -0.78 35.64
C ASP A 545 10.20 -1.84 36.46
N LYS A 546 11.49 -2.05 36.19
CA LYS A 546 12.32 -3.04 36.92
C LYS A 546 12.31 -2.81 38.44
N ARG A 547 11.85 -1.65 38.91
CA ARG A 547 11.71 -1.29 40.32
C ARG A 547 10.34 -1.64 40.93
N LYS A 548 9.30 -1.88 40.12
CA LYS A 548 7.99 -2.31 40.62
C LYS A 548 7.90 -3.84 40.54
N ARG A 549 7.88 -4.50 41.69
CA ARG A 549 7.69 -5.97 41.81
C ARG A 549 6.23 -6.41 41.66
N SER A 550 5.28 -5.47 41.66
CA SER A 550 3.85 -5.72 41.54
C SER A 550 3.20 -4.65 40.66
N VAL A 551 2.39 -5.10 39.70
CA VAL A 551 1.46 -4.29 38.90
C VAL A 551 0.09 -4.92 39.12
N HIS A 552 -0.88 -4.18 39.67
CA HIS A 552 -2.23 -4.69 39.96
C HIS A 552 -2.31 -6.02 40.75
N GLY A 553 -1.34 -6.31 41.64
CA GLY A 553 -1.31 -7.57 42.41
C GLY A 553 -0.63 -8.75 41.68
N LEU A 554 -0.12 -8.53 40.47
CA LEU A 554 0.59 -9.53 39.67
C LEU A 554 2.07 -9.60 40.08
N ASP A 555 2.55 -10.78 40.50
CA ASP A 555 3.97 -11.01 40.75
C ASP A 555 4.70 -11.23 39.42
N ILE A 556 5.36 -10.17 38.98
CA ILE A 556 6.11 -10.15 37.73
C ILE A 556 7.25 -11.16 37.78
N SER A 557 7.92 -11.33 38.93
CA SER A 557 9.05 -12.26 39.02
C SER A 557 8.58 -13.70 38.81
N LYS A 558 7.44 -14.05 39.40
CA LYS A 558 6.77 -15.35 39.19
C LYS A 558 6.43 -15.56 37.71
N LYS A 559 5.78 -14.58 37.06
CA LYS A 559 5.45 -14.65 35.63
C LYS A 559 6.69 -14.83 34.76
N LEU A 560 7.74 -14.06 35.02
CA LEU A 560 8.98 -14.17 34.25
C LEU A 560 9.64 -15.56 34.41
N GLN A 561 9.55 -16.17 35.59
CA GLN A 561 10.01 -17.54 35.80
C GLN A 561 9.17 -18.54 34.99
N GLN A 562 7.84 -18.44 35.04
CA GLN A 562 6.94 -19.30 34.26
C GLN A 562 7.21 -19.19 32.75
N TYR A 563 7.48 -17.98 32.24
CA TYR A 563 7.83 -17.79 30.82
C TYR A 563 9.15 -18.44 30.45
N SER A 564 10.14 -18.38 31.34
CA SER A 564 11.41 -19.07 31.14
C SER A 564 11.23 -20.58 31.14
N GLU A 565 10.44 -21.14 32.08
CA GLU A 565 10.14 -22.56 32.15
C GLU A 565 9.48 -23.06 30.85
N ILE A 566 8.45 -22.35 30.36
CA ILE A 566 7.77 -22.70 29.11
C ILE A 566 8.72 -22.55 27.91
N CYS A 567 9.32 -21.37 27.73
CA CYS A 567 10.09 -21.08 26.52
C CYS A 567 11.39 -21.88 26.41
N GLU A 568 12.03 -22.23 27.52
CA GLU A 568 13.22 -23.08 27.51
C GLU A 568 12.84 -24.57 27.44
N GLY A 569 11.72 -24.97 28.03
CA GLY A 569 11.26 -26.36 28.08
C GLY A 569 10.73 -26.91 26.75
N ILE A 570 10.20 -26.06 25.86
CA ILE A 570 9.67 -26.53 24.57
C ILE A 570 10.80 -27.03 23.66
N PRO A 571 10.75 -28.29 23.15
CA PRO A 571 11.81 -28.82 22.30
C PRO A 571 11.89 -28.10 20.94
N PRO A 572 13.05 -28.10 20.27
CA PRO A 572 13.16 -27.64 18.88
C PRO A 572 12.30 -28.49 17.94
N SER A 573 11.56 -27.84 17.04
CA SER A 573 10.65 -28.52 16.08
C SER A 573 11.25 -28.73 14.68
N PHE A 574 12.41 -28.12 14.40
CA PHE A 574 13.08 -28.23 13.10
C PHE A 574 14.32 -29.10 13.20
N VAL A 575 14.54 -29.95 12.20
CA VAL A 575 15.67 -30.86 12.16
C VAL A 575 16.98 -30.06 12.05
N SER A 576 17.98 -30.44 12.84
CA SER A 576 19.32 -29.89 12.70
C SER A 576 19.98 -30.49 11.46
N VAL A 577 20.23 -29.69 10.44
CA VAL A 577 21.11 -30.10 9.34
C VAL A 577 22.52 -30.26 9.93
N PRO A 578 23.17 -31.44 9.82
CA PRO A 578 24.56 -31.58 10.25
C PRO A 578 25.40 -30.59 9.44
N ARG A 579 26.27 -29.83 10.13
CA ARG A 579 27.27 -29.01 9.44
C ARG A 579 28.15 -29.96 8.65
N VAL A 580 28.01 -29.97 7.32
CA VAL A 580 29.04 -30.53 6.44
C VAL A 580 30.23 -29.59 6.60
N ASN A 581 31.27 -30.10 7.26
CA ASN A 581 32.51 -29.37 7.53
C ASN A 581 33.21 -28.96 6.24
#